data_AF-A0A498G003-F1
#
_entry.id   AF-A0A498G003-F1
#
_cell.length_a   1.000
_cell.length_b   1.000
_cell.length_c   1.000
_cell.angle_alpha   90.00
_cell.angle_beta   90.00
_cell.angle_gamma   90.00
#
_symmetry.space_group_name_H-M   'P 1'
#
loop_
_entity.id
_entity.type
_entity.pdbx_description
1 polymer ?
#
loop_
_entity_poly.entity_id
_entity_poly.type
_entity_poly.pdbx_seq_one_letter_code
_entity_poly.pdbx_strand_id
1 'polypeptide(L)'
;MTDATDPDADAPADGKDPLRAPPGERSVPELLRFGVVNLDKPASPSSHQVSAWVRDAIDETLAALDPAGPPTGGVAHSGTLDPKVTGCLPTLTGDATRMA
;
A
#
# COMPACT_ATOMS: atom_id res chain seq x y z
N MET A 1 -15.46 43.35 9.16
CA MET A 1 -14.34 42.58 9.76
C MET A 1 -14.34 41.23 9.05
N THR A 2 -13.88 41.20 7.81
CA THR A 2 -13.75 39.98 7.01
C THR A 2 -12.37 39.42 7.30
N ASP A 3 -12.34 38.31 8.03
CA ASP A 3 -11.16 37.50 8.23
C ASP A 3 -10.85 36.85 6.88
N ALA A 4 -9.92 37.46 6.13
CA ALA A 4 -9.39 36.88 4.92
C ALA A 4 -8.41 35.80 5.36
N THR A 5 -8.91 34.56 5.50
CA THR A 5 -8.05 33.40 5.66
C THR A 5 -7.14 33.34 4.44
N ASP A 6 -5.84 33.54 4.68
CA ASP A 6 -4.80 33.50 3.66
C ASP A 6 -4.82 32.11 2.99
N PRO A 7 -5.10 32.01 1.68
CA PRO A 7 -5.20 30.72 0.99
C PRO A 7 -3.86 29.97 0.93
N ASP A 8 -2.76 30.65 1.23
CA ASP A 8 -1.41 30.08 1.25
C ASP A 8 -0.94 29.65 2.65
N ALA A 9 -1.79 29.74 3.69
CA ALA A 9 -1.41 29.40 5.07
C ALA A 9 -0.99 27.93 5.28
N ASP A 10 -1.38 27.03 4.36
CA ASP A 10 -1.05 25.59 4.41
C ASP A 10 -0.09 25.18 3.27
N ALA A 11 0.47 26.15 2.54
CA ALA A 11 1.42 25.86 1.47
C ALA A 11 2.74 25.35 2.08
N PRO A 12 3.25 24.18 1.64
CA PRO A 12 4.47 23.62 2.21
C PRO A 12 5.67 24.52 1.96
N ALA A 13 6.48 24.71 3.01
CA ALA A 13 7.64 25.62 3.02
C ALA A 13 8.65 25.38 1.89
N ASP A 14 8.68 24.17 1.32
CA ASP A 14 9.61 23.76 0.25
C ASP A 14 8.92 23.57 -1.11
N GLY A 15 7.65 23.96 -1.26
CA GLY A 15 6.86 23.77 -2.49
C GLY A 15 6.54 22.31 -2.85
N LYS A 16 6.94 21.36 -1.99
CA LYS A 16 6.56 19.95 -2.09
C LYS A 16 5.34 19.69 -1.24
N ASP A 17 4.24 19.31 -1.90
CA ASP A 17 3.04 18.79 -1.22
C ASP A 17 3.46 17.73 -0.18
N PRO A 18 3.09 17.90 1.11
CA PRO A 18 3.40 16.92 2.15
C PRO A 18 2.66 15.60 1.92
N LEU A 19 1.64 15.58 1.06
CA LEU A 19 0.84 14.41 0.71
C LEU A 19 1.40 13.71 -0.53
N ARG A 20 1.15 12.39 -0.61
CA ARG A 20 1.43 11.62 -1.83
C ARG A 20 0.49 12.10 -2.95
N ALA A 21 0.98 12.09 -4.19
CA ALA A 21 0.18 12.39 -5.38
C ALA A 21 -1.12 11.57 -5.44
N PRO A 22 -2.17 12.03 -6.14
CA PRO A 22 -3.41 11.28 -6.33
C PRO A 22 -3.16 9.84 -6.80
N PRO A 23 -3.91 8.82 -6.34
CA PRO A 23 -3.65 7.43 -6.69
C PRO A 23 -3.59 7.15 -8.21
N GLY A 24 -4.42 7.85 -9.01
CA GLY A 24 -4.44 7.69 -10.47
C GLY A 24 -3.22 8.23 -11.20
N GLU A 25 -2.37 9.00 -10.51
CA GLU A 25 -1.16 9.62 -11.07
C GLU A 25 0.13 8.90 -10.62
N ARG A 26 0.01 7.91 -9.72
CA ARG A 26 1.15 7.16 -9.20
C ARG A 26 1.60 6.11 -10.20
N SER A 27 2.91 5.96 -10.33
CA SER A 27 3.51 4.83 -11.04
C SER A 27 3.19 3.50 -10.36
N VAL A 28 3.34 2.39 -11.09
CA VAL A 28 3.13 1.04 -10.53
C VAL A 28 4.01 0.78 -9.29
N PRO A 29 5.33 1.11 -9.28
CA PRO A 29 6.14 0.96 -8.08
C PRO A 29 5.64 1.77 -6.87
N GLU A 30 5.13 2.98 -7.08
CA GLU A 30 4.55 3.80 -6.01
C GLU A 30 3.25 3.20 -5.47
N LEU A 31 2.39 2.67 -6.35
CA LEU A 31 1.17 1.96 -5.95
C LEU A 31 1.50 0.69 -5.15
N LEU A 32 2.51 -0.08 -5.57
CA LEU A 32 2.92 -1.30 -4.90
C LEU A 32 3.51 -1.03 -3.50
N ARG A 33 4.18 0.11 -3.29
CA ARG A 33 4.74 0.50 -1.97
C ARG A 33 3.71 1.16 -1.04
N PHE A 34 2.53 1.52 -1.55
CA PHE A 34 1.42 2.05 -0.76
C PHE A 34 0.06 1.68 -1.37
N GLY A 35 -0.31 0.40 -1.23
CA GLY A 35 -1.48 -0.17 -1.89
C GLY A 35 -2.32 -1.07 -0.99
N VAL A 36 -3.50 -1.42 -1.50
CA VAL A 36 -4.42 -2.41 -0.92
C VAL A 36 -4.89 -3.32 -2.05
N VAL A 37 -4.79 -4.62 -1.83
CA VAL A 37 -5.29 -5.65 -2.73
C VAL A 37 -6.41 -6.40 -2.02
N ASN A 38 -7.59 -6.39 -2.62
CA ASN A 38 -8.70 -7.22 -2.17
C ASN A 38 -8.53 -8.63 -2.72
N LEU A 39 -7.84 -9.50 -1.99
CA LEU A 39 -7.57 -10.86 -2.43
C LEU A 39 -8.73 -11.79 -2.09
N ASP A 40 -9.09 -12.68 -3.01
CA ASP A 40 -9.89 -13.86 -2.69
C ASP A 40 -8.94 -14.96 -2.20
N LYS A 41 -8.84 -15.13 -0.89
CA LYS A 41 -7.95 -16.10 -0.26
C LYS A 41 -8.44 -17.52 -0.60
N PRO A 42 -7.60 -18.40 -1.16
CA PRO A 42 -7.98 -19.80 -1.37
C PRO A 42 -8.02 -20.58 -0.05
N ALA A 43 -8.72 -21.72 -0.06
CA ALA A 43 -8.68 -22.66 1.06
C ALA A 43 -7.31 -23.37 1.13
N SER A 44 -6.93 -23.78 2.33
CA SER A 44 -5.68 -24.45 2.72
C SER A 44 -4.55 -23.56 3.28
N PRO A 45 -4.02 -22.52 2.60
CA PRO A 45 -2.95 -21.72 3.19
C PRO A 45 -3.49 -20.83 4.32
N SER A 46 -2.65 -20.53 5.30
CA SER A 46 -2.95 -19.50 6.30
C SER A 46 -2.93 -18.12 5.66
N SER A 47 -3.64 -17.17 6.27
CA SER A 47 -3.62 -15.77 5.81
C SER A 47 -2.19 -15.17 5.83
N HIS A 48 -1.35 -15.56 6.80
CA HIS A 48 0.06 -15.16 6.85
C HIS A 48 0.89 -15.72 5.68
N GLN A 49 0.66 -16.97 5.28
CA GLN A 49 1.34 -17.55 4.11
C GLN A 49 0.97 -16.82 2.83
N VAL A 50 -0.32 -16.50 2.66
CA VAL A 50 -0.79 -15.71 1.50
C VAL A 50 -0.15 -14.32 1.49
N SER A 51 -0.10 -13.61 2.62
CA SER A 51 0.59 -12.31 2.70
C SER A 51 2.09 -12.41 2.38
N ALA A 52 2.76 -13.49 2.81
CA ALA A 52 4.17 -13.71 2.50
C ALA A 52 4.40 -13.91 0.99
N TRP A 53 3.56 -14.71 0.31
CA TRP A 53 3.66 -14.88 -1.14
C TRP A 53 3.36 -13.59 -1.91
N VAL A 54 2.40 -12.80 -1.43
CA VAL A 54 2.09 -11.48 -2.02
C VAL A 54 3.29 -10.55 -1.89
N ARG A 55 3.95 -10.50 -0.72
CA ARG A 55 5.19 -9.75 -0.54
C ARG A 55 6.25 -10.17 -1.56
N ASP A 56 6.51 -11.47 -1.65
CA ASP A 56 7.57 -11.99 -2.52
C ASP A 56 7.30 -11.66 -4.00
N ALA A 57 6.05 -11.81 -4.46
CA ALA A 57 5.64 -11.46 -5.82
C ALA A 57 5.75 -9.94 -6.11
N ILE A 58 5.42 -9.10 -5.13
CA ILE A 58 5.57 -7.65 -5.27
C ILE A 58 7.04 -7.26 -5.30
N ASP A 59 7.87 -7.82 -4.43
CA ASP A 59 9.30 -7.51 -4.37
C ASP A 59 10.03 -7.94 -5.65
N GLU A 60 9.67 -9.10 -6.22
CA GLU A 60 10.14 -9.53 -7.55
C GLU A 60 9.72 -8.53 -8.64
N THR A 61 8.46 -8.08 -8.62
CA THR A 61 7.93 -7.11 -9.57
C THR A 61 8.65 -5.75 -9.45
N LEU A 62 8.91 -5.29 -8.22
CA LEU A 62 9.64 -4.06 -7.95
C LEU A 62 11.08 -4.15 -8.43
N ALA A 63 11.76 -5.28 -8.21
CA ALA A 63 13.12 -5.49 -8.70
C ALA A 63 13.22 -5.41 -10.23
N ALA A 64 12.15 -5.75 -10.96
CA ALA A 64 12.09 -5.63 -12.41
C ALA A 64 11.73 -4.21 -12.89
N LEU A 65 10.78 -3.54 -12.23
CA LEU A 65 10.24 -2.25 -12.68
C LEU A 65 11.00 -1.03 -12.13
N ASP A 66 11.61 -1.16 -10.96
CA ASP A 66 12.36 -0.10 -10.29
C ASP A 66 13.56 -0.70 -9.52
N PRO A 67 14.61 -1.16 -10.23
CA PRO A 67 15.72 -1.92 -9.64
C PRO A 67 16.56 -1.13 -8.63
N ALA A 68 16.50 0.20 -8.70
CA ALA A 68 17.21 1.09 -7.79
C ALA A 68 16.34 1.55 -6.60
N GLY A 69 15.04 1.28 -6.64
CA GLY A 69 14.10 1.65 -5.59
C GLY A 69 14.06 0.66 -4.43
N PRO A 70 13.44 1.05 -3.30
CA PRO A 70 13.31 0.17 -2.15
C PRO A 70 12.35 -1.00 -2.42
N PRO A 71 12.46 -2.12 -1.69
CA PRO A 71 11.44 -3.18 -1.71
C PRO A 71 10.12 -2.67 -1.13
N THR A 72 9.09 -3.51 -1.14
CA THR A 72 7.77 -3.15 -0.62
C THR A 72 7.79 -2.82 0.87
N GLY A 73 8.77 -3.30 1.64
CA GLY A 73 8.88 -3.04 3.09
C GLY A 73 7.97 -3.90 3.97
N GLY A 74 7.02 -4.61 3.36
CA GLY A 74 6.16 -5.58 4.03
C GLY A 74 4.78 -5.70 3.40
N VAL A 75 4.07 -6.76 3.75
CA VAL A 75 2.66 -6.97 3.39
C VAL A 75 1.94 -7.51 4.63
N ALA A 76 0.75 -6.97 4.90
CA ALA A 76 -0.08 -7.36 6.03
C ALA A 76 -1.53 -7.56 5.55
N HIS A 77 -2.23 -8.56 6.09
CA HIS A 77 -3.66 -8.71 5.86
C HIS A 77 -4.45 -8.14 7.04
N SER A 78 -5.65 -7.64 6.76
CA SER A 78 -6.64 -7.29 7.79
C SER A 78 -7.68 -8.41 7.91
N GLY A 79 -7.93 -8.85 9.15
CA GLY A 79 -8.84 -9.95 9.43
C GLY A 79 -8.27 -11.32 9.05
N THR A 80 -7.71 -12.04 10.03
CA THR A 80 -7.20 -13.40 9.80
C THR A 80 -8.34 -14.35 9.43
N LEU A 81 -8.25 -14.94 8.25
CA LEU A 81 -9.06 -16.09 7.86
C LEU A 81 -8.34 -17.39 8.20
N ASP A 82 -9.04 -18.30 8.87
CA ASP A 82 -8.54 -19.64 9.16
C ASP A 82 -8.14 -20.37 7.86
N PRO A 83 -7.22 -21.35 7.90
CA PRO A 83 -6.74 -22.06 6.72
C PRO A 83 -7.86 -22.57 5.81
N LYS A 84 -8.96 -23.07 6.37
CA LYS A 84 -10.10 -23.63 5.62
C LYS A 84 -11.08 -22.58 5.08
N VAL A 85 -10.96 -21.32 5.47
CA VAL A 85 -11.85 -20.23 5.07
C VAL A 85 -11.34 -19.59 3.78
N THR A 86 -12.26 -19.29 2.87
CA THR A 86 -12.02 -18.55 1.62
C THR A 86 -12.64 -17.16 1.67
N GLY A 87 -12.32 -16.32 0.68
CA GLY A 87 -12.99 -15.04 0.49
C GLY A 87 -12.09 -13.82 0.69
N CYS A 88 -12.73 -12.67 0.86
CA CYS A 88 -12.11 -11.36 0.97
C CYS A 88 -11.05 -11.31 2.08
N LEU A 89 -9.79 -11.15 1.69
CA LEU A 89 -8.65 -10.91 2.56
C LEU A 89 -7.97 -9.60 2.12
N PRO A 90 -8.42 -8.44 2.66
CA PRO A 90 -7.78 -7.16 2.39
C PRO A 90 -6.30 -7.23 2.76
N THR A 91 -5.44 -7.03 1.78
CA THR A 91 -3.99 -7.21 1.90
C THR A 91 -3.29 -5.91 1.54
N LEU A 92 -2.64 -5.29 2.53
CA LEU A 92 -2.04 -3.97 2.47
C LEU A 92 -0.53 -4.08 2.27
N THR A 93 0.05 -3.14 1.54
CA THR A 93 1.46 -3.20 1.11
C THR A 93 2.24 -1.97 1.59
N GLY A 94 3.51 -2.19 1.94
CA GLY A 94 4.43 -1.17 2.42
C GLY A 94 3.86 -0.28 3.51
N ASP A 95 3.87 1.04 3.30
CA ASP A 95 3.43 2.01 4.30
C ASP A 95 1.96 1.83 4.72
N ALA A 96 1.13 1.21 3.86
CA ALA A 96 -0.29 0.96 4.12
C ALA A 96 -0.51 -0.15 5.14
N THR A 97 0.49 -1.02 5.38
CA THR A 97 0.41 -2.10 6.39
C THR A 97 0.04 -1.61 7.79
N ARG A 98 0.32 -0.35 8.11
CA ARG A 98 -0.07 0.29 9.39
C ARG A 98 -1.59 0.46 9.58
N MET A 99 -2.38 0.25 8.52
CA MET A 99 -3.84 0.31 8.54
C MET A 99 -4.50 -1.07 8.67
N ALA A 100 -3.71 -2.14 8.71
CA ALA A 100 -4.20 -3.53 8.73
C ALA A 100 -4.88 -3.90 10.05
#